data_AF-A0A8X6R600-F1
#
_entry.id   AF-A0A8X6R600-F1
#
_cell.length_a   1.000
_cell.length_b   1.000
_cell.length_c   1.000
_cell.angle_alpha   90.00
_cell.angle_beta   90.00
_cell.angle_gamma   90.00
#
_symmetry.space_group_name_H-M   'P 1'
#
loop_
_entity.id
_entity.type
_entity.pdbx_description
1 polymer ?
#
loop_
_entity_poly.entity_id
_entity_poly.type
_entity_poly.pdbx_seq_one_letter_code
_entity_poly.pdbx_strand_id
1 'polypeptide(L)'
;PLQVTLLPPHQILNTGQEATFTCNVTGYPVHTISWKKDQRQIVASNRVQLLSRDVLHIVSLRREDRGMYQCFVYNDNDGAQGTAELKISDVPPSAISVFPEQTAHSGSSVSLKCTATGNPPPHVTWYLDGSVIGRTGRISLGDYITEHAHVVSYLNITEVRVEDGGEYKCQVSNDVGTTSHSARLNVYGPIFVRPMTNVTAISGEDLTIRCPYGGYPIKAVRWFKSKYISNNIECIRKCSSYLYMLLT
;
A
#
# COMPACT_ATOMS: atom_id res chain seq x y z
N PRO A 1 39.70 -34.20 7.01
CA PRO A 1 38.67 -33.96 5.97
C PRO A 1 38.12 -32.56 6.15
N LEU A 2 37.75 -31.90 5.06
CA LEU A 2 37.08 -30.62 5.11
C LEU A 2 35.65 -30.81 5.60
N GLN A 3 35.18 -29.91 6.46
CA GLN A 3 33.77 -29.80 6.82
C GLN A 3 33.37 -28.34 6.81
N VAL A 4 32.13 -28.08 6.41
CA VAL A 4 31.60 -26.74 6.24
C VAL A 4 30.23 -26.64 6.89
N THR A 5 30.05 -25.62 7.71
CA THR A 5 28.76 -25.26 8.30
C THR A 5 28.47 -23.80 7.97
N LEU A 6 27.34 -23.54 7.31
CA LEU A 6 26.91 -22.19 7.01
C LEU A 6 26.01 -21.68 8.12
N LEU A 7 26.37 -20.56 8.74
CA LEU A 7 25.67 -20.00 9.89
C LEU A 7 25.11 -18.61 9.60
N PRO A 8 23.89 -18.31 10.08
CA PRO A 8 22.89 -19.28 10.58
C PRO A 8 22.32 -20.14 9.42
N PRO A 9 21.86 -21.38 9.68
CA PRO A 9 21.37 -22.30 8.65
C PRO A 9 19.99 -21.90 8.08
N HIS A 10 19.21 -21.12 8.82
CA HIS A 10 17.94 -20.56 8.36
C HIS A 10 17.82 -19.12 8.87
N GLN A 11 17.40 -18.20 8.01
CA GLN A 11 17.05 -16.82 8.36
C GLN A 11 15.67 -16.47 7.82
N ILE A 12 14.84 -15.84 8.65
CA ILE A 12 13.58 -15.23 8.23
C ILE A 12 13.71 -13.74 8.55
N LEU A 13 13.83 -12.94 7.50
CA LEU A 13 14.08 -11.50 7.61
C LEU A 13 13.06 -10.72 6.78
N ASN A 14 12.98 -9.43 7.01
CA ASN A 14 12.12 -8.51 6.28
C ASN A 14 12.91 -7.83 5.16
N THR A 15 12.21 -7.36 4.12
CA THR A 15 12.82 -6.48 3.11
C THR A 15 13.43 -5.25 3.78
N GLY A 16 14.59 -4.81 3.28
CA GLY A 16 15.32 -3.67 3.82
C GLY A 16 16.25 -3.98 5.00
N GLN A 17 16.07 -5.11 5.70
CA GLN A 17 17.02 -5.57 6.72
C GLN A 17 18.31 -6.08 6.07
N GLU A 18 19.33 -6.37 6.88
CA GLU A 18 20.60 -6.94 6.40
C GLU A 18 20.67 -8.43 6.75
N ALA A 19 21.33 -9.21 5.91
CA ALA A 19 21.61 -10.63 6.19
C ALA A 19 23.12 -10.88 6.15
N THR A 20 23.61 -11.68 7.10
CA THR A 20 25.00 -12.15 7.12
C THR A 20 25.02 -13.66 7.15
N PHE A 21 25.85 -14.27 6.30
CA PHE A 21 26.16 -15.69 6.34
C PHE A 21 27.65 -15.87 6.58
N THR A 22 28.00 -16.72 7.55
CA THR A 22 29.38 -17.09 7.86
C THR A 22 29.61 -18.53 7.50
N CYS A 23 30.59 -18.78 6.65
CA CYS A 23 31.03 -20.10 6.23
C CYS A 23 32.09 -20.60 7.22
N ASN A 24 31.65 -21.36 8.23
CA ASN A 24 32.57 -21.94 9.19
C ASN A 24 33.19 -23.22 8.63
N VAL A 25 34.51 -23.22 8.49
CA VAL A 25 35.27 -24.30 7.85
C VAL A 25 36.17 -24.96 8.87
N THR A 26 36.14 -26.29 8.94
CA THR A 26 37.12 -27.08 9.69
C THR A 26 37.88 -28.03 8.75
N GLY A 27 39.09 -28.41 9.16
CA GLY A 27 40.02 -29.17 8.32
C GLY A 27 41.07 -28.29 7.65
N TYR A 28 42.12 -28.92 7.12
CA TYR A 28 43.30 -28.27 6.53
C TYR A 28 43.89 -29.18 5.43
N PRO A 29 44.47 -28.62 4.36
CA PRO A 29 44.50 -27.19 3.97
C PRO A 29 43.17 -26.74 3.35
N VAL A 30 42.96 -25.42 3.28
CA VAL A 30 41.81 -24.78 2.60
C VAL A 30 42.35 -23.90 1.47
N HIS A 31 42.09 -24.25 0.22
CA HIS A 31 42.58 -23.50 -0.93
C HIS A 31 41.56 -22.50 -1.45
N THR A 32 40.30 -22.91 -1.61
CA THR A 32 39.25 -22.08 -2.20
C THR A 32 38.00 -22.07 -1.33
N ILE A 33 37.40 -20.89 -1.18
CA ILE A 33 36.04 -20.70 -0.65
C ILE A 33 35.23 -19.98 -1.74
N SER A 34 34.08 -20.52 -2.11
CA SER A 34 33.22 -19.96 -3.15
C SER A 34 31.75 -19.98 -2.74
N TRP A 35 31.03 -18.92 -3.12
CA TRP A 35 29.65 -18.70 -2.73
C TRP A 35 28.70 -18.82 -3.92
N LYS A 36 27.60 -19.53 -3.72
CA LYS A 36 26.49 -19.64 -4.68
C LYS A 36 25.17 -19.33 -3.99
N LYS A 37 24.23 -18.81 -4.78
CA LYS A 37 22.82 -18.67 -4.42
C LYS A 37 22.01 -19.40 -5.48
N ASP A 38 21.17 -20.33 -5.05
CA ASP A 38 20.32 -21.13 -5.94
C ASP A 38 21.12 -21.72 -7.11
N GLN A 39 22.31 -22.27 -6.78
CA GLN A 39 23.28 -22.87 -7.72
C GLN A 39 24.00 -21.88 -8.66
N ARG A 40 23.69 -20.57 -8.60
CA ARG A 40 24.35 -19.53 -9.39
C ARG A 40 25.46 -18.86 -8.59
N GLN A 41 26.58 -18.58 -9.25
CA GLN A 41 27.69 -17.87 -8.61
C GLN A 41 27.25 -16.49 -8.14
N ILE A 42 27.54 -16.14 -6.88
CA ILE A 42 27.26 -14.81 -6.35
C ILE A 42 28.28 -13.83 -6.92
N VAL A 43 27.78 -12.72 -7.46
CA VAL A 43 28.60 -11.60 -7.93
C VAL A 43 28.55 -10.51 -6.88
N ALA A 44 29.71 -10.12 -6.38
CA ALA A 44 29.83 -9.05 -5.40
C ALA A 44 29.38 -7.70 -6.01
N SER A 45 28.73 -6.88 -5.21
CA SER A 45 28.24 -5.55 -5.55
C SER A 45 28.23 -4.67 -4.30
N ASN A 46 27.83 -3.41 -4.45
CA ASN A 46 27.64 -2.52 -3.30
C ASN A 46 26.59 -3.06 -2.31
N ARG A 47 25.67 -3.90 -2.78
CA ARG A 47 24.58 -4.47 -1.97
C ARG A 47 24.91 -5.85 -1.43
N VAL A 48 25.47 -6.73 -2.28
CA VAL A 48 25.88 -8.08 -1.90
C VAL A 48 27.40 -8.09 -1.77
N GLN A 49 27.88 -8.04 -0.55
CA GLN A 49 29.28 -7.83 -0.20
C GLN A 49 29.91 -9.12 0.34
N LEU A 50 31.18 -9.36 -0.01
CA LEU A 50 32.01 -10.35 0.67
C LEU A 50 32.91 -9.57 1.64
N LEU A 51 32.53 -9.52 2.92
CA LEU A 51 33.32 -8.83 3.95
C LEU A 51 34.67 -9.53 4.17
N SER A 52 34.69 -10.85 3.98
CA SER A 52 35.86 -11.71 3.89
C SER A 52 35.55 -12.88 2.96
N ARG A 53 36.52 -13.79 2.73
CA ARG A 53 36.28 -14.99 1.89
C ARG A 53 35.18 -15.90 2.44
N ASP A 54 35.03 -15.91 3.76
CA ASP A 54 34.13 -16.76 4.53
C ASP A 54 32.91 -16.00 5.09
N VAL A 55 32.73 -14.72 4.79
CA VAL A 55 31.57 -13.93 5.25
C VAL A 55 30.90 -13.23 4.08
N LEU A 56 29.67 -13.65 3.79
CA LEU A 56 28.77 -13.01 2.83
C LEU A 56 27.80 -12.10 3.59
N HIS A 57 27.73 -10.83 3.20
CA HIS A 57 26.84 -9.83 3.76
C HIS A 57 25.95 -9.24 2.67
N ILE A 58 24.65 -9.17 2.91
CA ILE A 58 23.68 -8.58 2.00
C ILE A 58 23.09 -7.37 2.70
N VAL A 59 23.47 -6.20 2.21
CA VAL A 59 22.93 -4.91 2.60
C VAL A 59 21.51 -4.78 2.03
N SER A 60 20.55 -4.38 2.85
CA SER A 60 19.18 -4.06 2.42
C SER A 60 18.53 -5.13 1.52
N LEU A 61 17.97 -6.14 2.16
CA LEU A 61 17.34 -7.31 1.55
C LEU A 61 16.20 -6.96 0.60
N ARG A 62 16.17 -7.66 -0.53
CA ARG A 62 15.13 -7.58 -1.55
C ARG A 62 14.54 -8.95 -1.82
N ARG A 63 13.35 -8.97 -2.42
CA ARG A 63 12.62 -10.21 -2.73
C ARG A 63 13.41 -11.21 -3.57
N GLU A 64 14.29 -10.76 -4.45
CA GLU A 64 15.15 -11.64 -5.24
C GLU A 64 16.25 -12.34 -4.42
N ASP A 65 16.55 -11.87 -3.20
CA ASP A 65 17.57 -12.45 -2.33
C ASP A 65 17.10 -13.72 -1.63
N ARG A 66 15.79 -14.01 -1.67
CA ARG A 66 15.19 -15.26 -1.20
C ARG A 66 15.86 -16.45 -1.87
N GLY A 67 16.20 -17.49 -1.11
CA GLY A 67 16.73 -18.73 -1.70
C GLY A 67 17.73 -19.45 -0.82
N MET A 68 18.38 -20.44 -1.42
CA MET A 68 19.39 -21.28 -0.78
C MET A 68 20.78 -20.72 -1.08
N TYR A 69 21.50 -20.34 -0.04
CA TYR A 69 22.90 -19.93 -0.10
C TYR A 69 23.77 -21.15 0.18
N GLN A 70 24.83 -21.30 -0.60
CA GLN A 70 25.79 -22.37 -0.47
C GLN A 70 27.22 -21.81 -0.41
N CYS A 71 27.99 -22.29 0.55
CA CYS A 71 29.43 -22.09 0.59
C CYS A 71 30.11 -23.41 0.23
N PHE A 72 30.96 -23.38 -0.78
CA PHE A 72 31.77 -24.51 -1.22
C PHE A 72 33.23 -24.27 -0.89
N VAL A 73 33.87 -25.29 -0.32
CA VAL A 73 35.26 -25.26 0.08
C VAL A 73 35.99 -26.44 -0.53
N TYR A 74 37.16 -26.19 -1.12
CA TYR A 74 37.97 -27.21 -1.77
C TYR A 74 39.43 -27.11 -1.34
N ASN A 75 40.06 -28.27 -1.25
CA ASN A 75 41.51 -28.43 -1.35
C ASN A 75 41.85 -29.38 -2.51
N ASP A 76 43.09 -29.83 -2.62
CA ASP A 76 43.53 -30.58 -3.80
C ASP A 76 42.87 -31.96 -3.92
N ASN A 77 42.36 -32.52 -2.81
CA ASN A 77 41.89 -33.90 -2.73
C ASN A 77 40.49 -34.05 -2.12
N ASP A 78 39.90 -32.98 -1.59
CA ASP A 78 38.66 -33.00 -0.81
C ASP A 78 37.84 -31.73 -1.06
N GLY A 79 36.52 -31.88 -0.96
CA GLY A 79 35.55 -30.81 -1.18
C GLY A 79 34.38 -30.95 -0.22
N ALA A 80 34.00 -29.85 0.42
CA ALA A 80 32.88 -29.80 1.35
C ALA A 80 31.98 -28.59 1.05
N GLN A 81 30.71 -28.70 1.43
CA GLN A 81 29.75 -27.61 1.26
C GLN A 81 28.86 -27.46 2.49
N GLY A 82 28.46 -26.22 2.76
CA GLY A 82 27.43 -25.89 3.74
C GLY A 82 26.32 -25.09 3.06
N THR A 83 25.10 -25.22 3.56
CA THR A 83 23.92 -24.57 3.00
C THR A 83 23.14 -23.81 4.07
N ALA A 84 22.54 -22.68 3.69
CA ALA A 84 21.62 -21.92 4.52
C ALA A 84 20.44 -21.42 3.68
N GLU A 85 19.26 -21.36 4.28
CA GLU A 85 18.05 -20.83 3.64
C GLU A 85 17.77 -19.41 4.10
N LEU A 86 17.54 -18.49 3.15
CA LEU A 86 17.03 -17.16 3.41
C LEU A 86 15.57 -17.05 2.96
N LYS A 87 14.67 -16.87 3.92
CA LYS A 87 13.28 -16.46 3.67
C LYS A 87 13.13 -14.98 3.92
N ILE A 88 12.39 -14.32 3.05
CA ILE A 88 11.98 -12.94 3.26
C ILE A 88 10.48 -12.93 3.53
N SER A 89 10.10 -12.45 4.71
CA SER A 89 8.73 -12.42 5.19
C SER A 89 7.97 -11.27 4.53
N ASP A 90 7.20 -11.55 3.49
CA ASP A 90 6.30 -10.59 2.84
C ASP A 90 4.93 -10.63 3.54
N VAL A 91 4.43 -9.49 4.03
CA VAL A 91 3.14 -9.39 4.73
C VAL A 91 2.25 -8.36 4.01
N PRO A 92 1.04 -8.75 3.56
CA PRO A 92 0.13 -7.83 2.92
C PRO A 92 -0.31 -6.73 3.88
N PRO A 93 -0.73 -5.56 3.37
CA PRO A 93 -1.11 -4.47 4.24
C PRO A 93 -2.38 -4.81 5.02
N SER A 94 -2.41 -4.41 6.28
CA SER A 94 -3.58 -4.53 7.16
C SER A 94 -3.87 -3.17 7.79
N ALA A 95 -5.13 -2.73 7.72
CA ALA A 95 -5.57 -1.51 8.38
C ALA A 95 -5.90 -1.82 9.84
N ILE A 96 -5.17 -1.20 10.78
CA ILE A 96 -5.29 -1.47 12.22
C ILE A 96 -6.28 -0.51 12.89
N SER A 97 -6.25 0.76 12.48
CA SER A 97 -7.11 1.79 13.04
C SER A 97 -7.43 2.81 11.96
N VAL A 98 -8.70 3.14 11.87
CA VAL A 98 -9.25 3.93 10.77
C VAL A 98 -10.28 4.91 11.30
N PHE A 99 -10.47 6.00 10.56
CA PHE A 99 -11.41 7.06 10.91
C PHE A 99 -12.87 6.57 10.77
N PRO A 100 -13.76 6.92 11.74
CA PRO A 100 -15.18 6.62 11.63
C PRO A 100 -15.90 7.64 10.72
N GLU A 101 -17.20 7.43 10.53
CA GLU A 101 -18.06 8.49 10.00
C GLU A 101 -18.04 9.69 10.96
N GLN A 102 -17.95 10.90 10.40
CA GLN A 102 -17.91 12.15 11.17
C GLN A 102 -18.89 13.16 10.61
N THR A 103 -19.39 14.04 11.48
CA THR A 103 -20.21 15.19 11.08
C THR A 103 -19.53 16.47 11.55
N ALA A 104 -19.36 17.42 10.65
CA ALA A 104 -18.64 18.68 10.88
C ALA A 104 -19.46 19.89 10.45
N HIS A 105 -19.14 21.05 11.02
CA HIS A 105 -19.70 22.34 10.62
C HIS A 105 -18.76 23.03 9.61
N SER A 106 -19.34 23.84 8.73
CA SER A 106 -18.51 24.66 7.84
C SER A 106 -17.61 25.61 8.66
N GLY A 107 -16.35 25.76 8.25
CA GLY A 107 -15.34 26.55 8.94
C GLY A 107 -14.58 25.81 10.04
N SER A 108 -15.01 24.61 10.47
CA SER A 108 -14.27 23.82 11.45
C SER A 108 -13.02 23.17 10.84
N SER A 109 -12.23 22.47 11.66
CA SER A 109 -11.14 21.60 11.19
C SER A 109 -11.49 20.12 11.41
N VAL A 110 -11.06 19.25 10.50
CA VAL A 110 -11.27 17.80 10.56
C VAL A 110 -9.93 17.10 10.35
N SER A 111 -9.69 16.02 11.10
CA SER A 111 -8.54 15.13 10.93
C SER A 111 -9.03 13.71 10.74
N LEU A 112 -8.62 13.09 9.63
CA LEU A 112 -8.82 11.67 9.37
C LEU A 112 -7.48 10.96 9.55
N LYS A 113 -7.48 9.86 10.29
CA LYS A 113 -6.30 9.06 10.59
C LYS A 113 -6.48 7.64 10.05
N CYS A 114 -5.44 7.11 9.40
CA CYS A 114 -5.37 5.74 8.94
C CYS A 114 -4.02 5.15 9.38
N THR A 115 -4.07 4.11 10.19
CA THR A 115 -2.89 3.37 10.67
C THR A 115 -2.90 1.98 10.05
N ALA A 116 -1.77 1.56 9.50
CA ALA A 116 -1.63 0.26 8.88
C ALA A 116 -0.30 -0.42 9.20
N THR A 117 -0.29 -1.74 9.11
CA THR A 117 0.90 -2.59 9.07
C THR A 117 1.06 -3.20 7.69
N GLY A 118 2.24 -3.71 7.42
CA GLY A 118 2.58 -4.46 6.23
C GLY A 118 4.09 -4.56 6.10
N ASN A 119 4.56 -5.56 5.37
CA ASN A 119 5.96 -5.68 5.03
C ASN A 119 6.11 -6.03 3.54
N PRO A 120 6.74 -5.18 2.71
CA PRO A 120 7.36 -3.88 3.04
C PRO A 120 6.38 -2.87 3.68
N PRO A 121 6.89 -1.83 4.38
CA PRO A 121 6.05 -0.76 4.92
C PRO A 121 5.13 -0.19 3.83
N PRO A 122 3.81 -0.21 4.02
CA PRO A 122 2.88 0.17 2.97
C PRO A 122 2.80 1.69 2.79
N HIS A 123 2.37 2.12 1.60
CA HIS A 123 2.03 3.51 1.32
C HIS A 123 0.52 3.74 1.48
N VAL A 124 0.11 4.92 1.95
CA VAL A 124 -1.29 5.31 2.11
C VAL A 124 -1.68 6.38 1.10
N THR A 125 -2.73 6.14 0.33
CA THR A 125 -3.32 7.09 -0.60
C THR A 125 -4.74 7.43 -0.18
N TRP A 126 -5.05 8.72 -0.12
CA TRP A 126 -6.36 9.22 0.29
C TRP A 126 -7.21 9.57 -0.93
N TYR A 127 -8.49 9.24 -0.86
CA TYR A 127 -9.47 9.52 -1.90
C TYR A 127 -10.72 10.18 -1.31
N LEU A 128 -11.31 11.09 -2.07
CA LEU A 128 -12.64 11.66 -1.83
C LEU A 128 -13.52 11.27 -3.00
N ASP A 129 -14.58 10.52 -2.73
CA ASP A 129 -15.52 9.99 -3.72
C ASP A 129 -14.84 9.33 -4.94
N GLY A 130 -13.74 8.62 -4.69
CA GLY A 130 -12.97 7.90 -5.71
C GLY A 130 -11.90 8.74 -6.42
N SER A 131 -11.81 10.05 -6.18
CA SER A 131 -10.73 10.90 -6.70
C SER A 131 -9.59 11.03 -5.70
N VAL A 132 -8.33 10.92 -6.15
CA VAL A 132 -7.15 11.09 -5.28
C VAL A 132 -7.13 12.51 -4.73
N ILE A 133 -6.88 12.63 -3.43
CA ILE A 133 -6.81 13.92 -2.74
C ILE A 133 -5.38 14.46 -2.84
N GLY A 134 -5.24 15.68 -3.34
CA GLY A 134 -3.97 16.42 -3.35
C GLY A 134 -3.85 17.39 -2.17
N ARG A 135 -2.62 17.82 -1.88
CA ARG A 135 -2.35 18.91 -0.94
C ARG A 135 -2.84 20.24 -1.49
N THR A 136 -3.46 21.05 -0.65
CA THR A 136 -3.89 22.43 -0.95
C THR A 136 -3.57 23.35 0.23
N GLY A 137 -3.91 24.63 0.16
CA GLY A 137 -3.76 25.53 1.31
C GLY A 137 -4.59 25.11 2.53
N ARG A 138 -5.72 24.42 2.32
CA ARG A 138 -6.61 23.92 3.40
C ARG A 138 -6.40 22.45 3.74
N ILE A 139 -5.95 21.66 2.78
CA ILE A 139 -5.80 20.20 2.91
C ILE A 139 -4.33 19.85 3.04
N SER A 140 -3.94 19.30 4.18
CA SER A 140 -2.60 18.79 4.42
C SER A 140 -2.62 17.27 4.60
N LEU A 141 -1.64 16.62 3.99
CA LEU A 141 -1.39 15.20 4.07
C LEU A 141 -0.02 14.98 4.70
N GLY A 142 0.08 14.02 5.60
CA GLY A 142 1.35 13.63 6.20
C GLY A 142 1.32 12.21 6.73
N ASP A 143 2.48 11.59 6.79
CA ASP A 143 2.66 10.22 7.24
C ASP A 143 3.99 10.06 7.99
N TYR A 144 4.05 9.06 8.86
CA TYR A 144 5.26 8.64 9.53
C TYR A 144 5.19 7.16 9.91
N ILE A 145 6.36 6.57 10.16
CA ILE A 145 6.49 5.18 10.63
C ILE A 145 6.79 5.21 12.13
N THR A 146 6.05 4.41 12.90
CA THR A 146 6.27 4.28 14.35
C THR A 146 7.46 3.36 14.65
N GLU A 147 7.93 3.35 15.90
CA GLU A 147 8.94 2.40 16.39
C GLU A 147 8.52 0.92 16.21
N HIS A 148 7.21 0.66 16.14
CA HIS A 148 6.61 -0.67 15.92
C HIS A 148 6.40 -0.98 14.42
N ALA A 149 7.01 -0.22 13.51
CA ALA A 149 6.87 -0.35 12.05
C ALA A 149 5.43 -0.20 11.53
N HIS A 150 4.58 0.53 12.26
CA HIS A 150 3.25 0.90 11.77
C HIS A 150 3.35 2.18 10.94
N VAL A 151 2.70 2.19 9.78
CA VAL A 151 2.55 3.40 8.96
C VAL A 151 1.31 4.13 9.43
N VAL A 152 1.47 5.38 9.85
CA VAL A 152 0.38 6.25 10.28
C VAL A 152 0.28 7.41 9.30
N SER A 153 -0.88 7.56 8.65
CA SER A 153 -1.15 8.65 7.72
C SER A 153 -2.34 9.49 8.20
N TYR A 154 -2.25 10.80 7.99
CA TYR A 154 -3.27 11.78 8.35
C TYR A 154 -3.66 12.62 7.13
N LEU A 155 -4.95 12.92 7.07
CA LEU A 155 -5.53 13.93 6.21
C LEU A 155 -6.22 14.97 7.09
N ASN A 156 -5.69 16.19 7.06
CA ASN A 156 -6.22 17.32 7.83
C ASN A 156 -6.82 18.35 6.89
N ILE A 157 -8.04 18.78 7.19
CA ILE A 157 -8.78 19.81 6.45
C ILE A 157 -9.03 20.97 7.42
N THR A 158 -8.51 22.15 7.11
CA THR A 158 -8.88 23.40 7.79
C THR A 158 -9.98 24.11 7.03
N GLU A 159 -10.76 24.92 7.74
CA GLU A 159 -11.88 25.68 7.16
C GLU A 159 -12.77 24.81 6.27
N VAL A 160 -13.30 23.73 6.85
CA VAL A 160 -14.12 22.72 6.17
C VAL A 160 -15.26 23.38 5.42
N ARG A 161 -15.50 22.95 4.18
CA ARG A 161 -16.58 23.43 3.33
C ARG A 161 -17.52 22.29 2.96
N VAL A 162 -18.70 22.65 2.48
CA VAL A 162 -19.71 21.68 2.02
C VAL A 162 -19.15 20.77 0.92
N GLU A 163 -18.31 21.32 0.03
CA GLU A 163 -17.59 20.57 -1.01
C GLU A 163 -16.46 19.68 -0.49
N ASP A 164 -16.19 19.64 0.82
CA ASP A 164 -15.28 18.67 1.43
C ASP A 164 -16.06 17.46 1.97
N GLY A 165 -17.40 17.50 2.04
CA GLY A 165 -18.22 16.37 2.51
C GLY A 165 -18.38 15.28 1.44
N GLY A 166 -18.25 14.01 1.82
CA GLY A 166 -18.30 12.87 0.89
C GLY A 166 -17.74 11.59 1.51
N GLU A 167 -17.56 10.55 0.69
CA GLU A 167 -16.93 9.29 1.09
C GLU A 167 -15.41 9.42 1.01
N TYR A 168 -14.75 9.41 2.16
CA TYR A 168 -13.31 9.37 2.24
C TYR A 168 -12.85 7.93 2.29
N LYS A 169 -11.81 7.60 1.52
CA LYS A 169 -11.17 6.29 1.53
C LYS A 169 -9.68 6.45 1.78
N CYS A 170 -9.15 5.74 2.79
CA CYS A 170 -7.71 5.48 2.86
C CYS A 170 -7.43 4.13 2.21
N GLN A 171 -6.64 4.13 1.14
CA GLN A 171 -6.15 2.93 0.49
C GLN A 171 -4.70 2.71 0.89
N VAL A 172 -4.39 1.50 1.35
CA VAL A 172 -3.10 1.11 1.87
C VAL A 172 -2.54 0.00 0.98
N SER A 173 -1.35 0.21 0.40
CA SER A 173 -0.77 -0.70 -0.58
C SER A 173 0.71 -0.95 -0.34
N ASN A 174 1.15 -2.19 -0.54
CA ASN A 174 2.55 -2.55 -0.75
C ASN A 174 2.64 -3.57 -1.90
N ASP A 175 3.84 -4.04 -2.20
CA ASP A 175 4.07 -4.96 -3.32
C ASP A 175 3.47 -6.36 -3.11
N VAL A 176 2.89 -6.66 -1.94
CA VAL A 176 2.20 -7.94 -1.63
C VAL A 176 0.70 -7.82 -1.88
N GLY A 177 0.11 -6.66 -1.62
CA GLY A 177 -1.33 -6.50 -1.69
C GLY A 177 -1.83 -5.10 -1.35
N THR A 178 -3.14 -4.97 -1.25
CA THR A 178 -3.82 -3.71 -0.97
C THR A 178 -5.02 -3.96 -0.07
N THR A 179 -5.24 -3.05 0.87
CA THR A 179 -6.46 -2.98 1.67
C THR A 179 -6.98 -1.54 1.68
N SER A 180 -8.23 -1.33 2.09
CA SER A 180 -8.77 0.02 2.18
C SER A 180 -9.89 0.10 3.19
N HIS A 181 -10.06 1.29 3.77
CA HIS A 181 -11.20 1.63 4.60
C HIS A 181 -11.87 2.89 4.04
N SER A 182 -13.20 2.92 4.10
CA SER A 182 -14.00 4.08 3.70
C SER A 182 -14.97 4.49 4.80
N ALA A 183 -15.10 5.79 5.03
CA ALA A 183 -16.13 6.36 5.89
C ALA A 183 -16.53 7.76 5.41
N ARG A 184 -17.72 8.18 5.77
CA ARG A 184 -18.30 9.43 5.28
C ARG A 184 -17.92 10.61 6.18
N LEU A 185 -17.60 11.75 5.57
CA LEU A 185 -17.59 13.04 6.25
C LEU A 185 -18.85 13.80 5.85
N ASN A 186 -19.76 13.97 6.79
CA ASN A 186 -20.95 14.80 6.64
C ASN A 186 -20.58 16.24 7.02
N VAL A 187 -20.93 17.21 6.18
CA VAL A 187 -20.70 18.63 6.46
C VAL A 187 -22.03 19.35 6.42
N TYR A 188 -22.40 20.01 7.52
CA TYR A 188 -23.62 20.81 7.59
C TYR A 188 -23.62 21.90 6.51
N GLY A 189 -24.69 21.94 5.72
CA GLY A 189 -24.86 22.92 4.65
C GLY A 189 -25.78 22.43 3.53
N PRO A 190 -25.96 23.25 2.47
CA PRO A 190 -26.76 22.89 1.30
C PRO A 190 -26.24 21.62 0.61
N ILE A 191 -27.11 20.99 -0.18
CA ILE A 191 -26.72 19.83 -0.99
C ILE A 191 -25.74 20.28 -2.07
N PHE A 192 -24.61 19.59 -2.16
CA PHE A 192 -23.62 19.79 -3.20
C PHE A 192 -23.43 18.48 -3.96
N VAL A 193 -23.65 18.48 -5.26
CA VAL A 193 -23.39 17.31 -6.11
C VAL A 193 -22.12 17.58 -6.89
N ARG A 194 -21.11 16.72 -6.73
CA ARG A 194 -19.88 16.81 -7.51
C ARG A 194 -20.14 16.42 -8.97
N PRO A 195 -19.45 17.06 -9.93
CA PRO A 195 -19.56 16.67 -11.34
C PRO A 195 -19.28 15.18 -11.53
N MET A 196 -20.16 14.51 -12.26
CA MET A 196 -19.96 13.12 -12.68
C MET A 196 -19.24 13.09 -14.02
N THR A 197 -18.37 12.09 -14.21
CA THR A 197 -17.74 11.84 -15.50
C THR A 197 -18.66 11.04 -16.41
N ASN A 198 -18.54 11.26 -17.71
CA ASN A 198 -19.22 10.42 -18.70
C ASN A 198 -18.66 9.00 -18.64
N VAL A 199 -19.55 8.01 -18.67
CA VAL A 199 -19.17 6.59 -18.65
C VAL A 199 -19.71 5.91 -19.89
N THR A 200 -18.86 5.13 -20.54
CA THR A 200 -19.21 4.23 -21.63
C THR A 200 -19.24 2.80 -21.11
N ALA A 201 -20.24 2.02 -21.51
CA ALA A 201 -20.39 0.63 -21.10
C ALA A 201 -20.54 -0.29 -22.31
N ILE A 202 -20.05 -1.52 -22.18
CA ILE A 202 -20.21 -2.57 -23.17
C ILE A 202 -21.56 -3.25 -22.96
N SER A 203 -22.26 -3.57 -24.05
CA SER A 203 -23.54 -4.27 -23.96
C SER A 203 -23.37 -5.63 -23.27
N GLY A 204 -24.16 -5.88 -22.23
CA GLY A 204 -24.11 -7.11 -21.44
C GLY A 204 -23.20 -7.06 -20.22
N GLU A 205 -22.47 -5.96 -20.00
CA GLU A 205 -21.68 -5.74 -18.79
C GLU A 205 -22.42 -4.84 -17.78
N ASP A 206 -22.08 -5.03 -16.51
CA ASP A 206 -22.63 -4.23 -15.42
C ASP A 206 -22.01 -2.83 -15.40
N LEU A 207 -22.86 -1.80 -15.40
CA LEU A 207 -22.45 -0.40 -15.26
C LEU A 207 -22.80 0.12 -13.86
N THR A 208 -21.79 0.56 -13.12
CA THR A 208 -21.98 1.27 -11.85
C THR A 208 -21.72 2.77 -12.03
N ILE A 209 -22.73 3.60 -11.77
CA ILE A 209 -22.60 5.06 -11.75
C ILE A 209 -22.67 5.54 -10.31
N ARG A 210 -21.69 6.34 -9.88
CA ARG A 210 -21.65 6.93 -8.53
C ARG A 210 -22.13 8.37 -8.59
N CYS A 211 -22.92 8.78 -7.60
CA CYS A 211 -23.30 10.18 -7.37
C CYS A 211 -22.46 10.69 -6.20
N PRO A 212 -21.33 11.37 -6.45
CA PRO A 212 -20.54 11.98 -5.40
C PRO A 212 -21.24 13.25 -4.88
N TYR A 213 -21.48 13.34 -3.57
CA TYR A 213 -22.21 14.47 -2.99
C TYR A 213 -21.74 14.84 -1.58
N GLY A 214 -21.87 16.12 -1.26
CA GLY A 214 -21.70 16.72 0.07
C GLY A 214 -22.98 17.41 0.55
N GLY A 215 -22.89 18.01 1.74
CA GLY A 215 -24.04 18.58 2.45
C GLY A 215 -24.68 17.60 3.43
N TYR A 216 -25.30 18.16 4.48
CA TYR A 216 -25.96 17.40 5.54
C TYR A 216 -26.96 18.30 6.28
N PRO A 217 -28.16 17.80 6.65
CA PRO A 217 -28.67 16.44 6.43
C PRO A 217 -29.23 16.22 5.01
N ILE A 218 -29.13 14.98 4.52
CA ILE A 218 -29.68 14.56 3.22
C ILE A 218 -30.76 13.52 3.43
N LYS A 219 -31.98 13.83 2.97
CA LYS A 219 -33.15 12.95 3.17
C LYS A 219 -33.17 11.76 2.19
N ALA A 220 -32.75 11.98 0.95
CA ALA A 220 -32.74 10.94 -0.08
C ALA A 220 -31.85 11.34 -1.26
N VAL A 221 -31.22 10.35 -1.90
CA VAL A 221 -30.57 10.45 -3.20
C VAL A 221 -31.41 9.67 -4.21
N ARG A 222 -31.73 10.28 -5.36
CA ARG A 222 -32.56 9.66 -6.41
C ARG A 222 -31.90 9.80 -7.76
N TRP A 223 -32.02 8.75 -8.57
CA TRP A 223 -31.51 8.69 -9.94
C TRP A 223 -32.65 8.84 -10.93
N PHE A 224 -32.44 9.60 -12.00
CA PHE A 224 -33.38 9.75 -13.09
C PHE A 224 -32.66 9.51 -14.41
N LYS A 225 -33.26 8.69 -15.29
CA LYS A 225 -32.78 8.46 -16.66
C LYS A 225 -33.68 9.24 -17.61
N SER A 226 -33.12 10.23 -18.32
CA SER A 226 -33.85 10.94 -19.36
C SER A 226 -34.08 10.02 -20.56
N LYS A 227 -35.27 10.10 -21.19
CA LYS A 227 -35.55 9.48 -22.50
C LYS A 227 -35.07 10.33 -23.69
N TYR A 228 -34.65 11.57 -23.44
CA TYR A 228 -34.19 12.51 -24.46
C TYR A 228 -32.75 12.94 -24.21
N ILE A 229 -31.90 12.81 -25.24
CA ILE A 229 -30.54 13.35 -25.26
C ILE A 229 -30.67 14.84 -25.61
N SER A 230 -30.64 15.70 -24.59
CA SER A 230 -30.50 17.14 -24.77
C SER A 230 -29.02 17.48 -24.86
N ASN A 231 -28.58 18.15 -25.93
CA ASN A 231 -27.21 18.64 -26.10
C ASN A 231 -26.84 19.80 -25.13
N ASN A 232 -27.79 20.24 -24.30
CA ASN A 232 -27.56 21.12 -23.16
C ASN A 232 -27.91 20.36 -21.88
N ILE A 233 -26.93 19.65 -21.33
CA ILE A 233 -27.00 19.16 -19.96
C ILE A 233 -26.44 20.28 -19.07
N GLU A 234 -27.26 21.28 -18.80
CA GLU A 234 -27.16 21.89 -17.48
C GLU A 234 -27.44 20.76 -16.50
N CYS A 235 -26.48 20.45 -15.62
CA CYS A 235 -26.74 19.64 -14.44
C CYS A 235 -28.02 20.21 -13.81
N ILE A 236 -29.15 19.52 -13.97
CA ILE A 236 -30.42 19.93 -13.37
C ILE A 236 -30.16 19.89 -11.87
N ARG A 237 -29.84 21.05 -11.30
CA ARG A 237 -29.85 21.31 -9.86
C ARG A 237 -31.26 20.98 -9.40
N LYS A 238 -31.51 19.75 -8.95
CA LYS A 238 -32.68 19.38 -8.15
C LYS A 238 -32.47 18.03 -7.48
N CYS A 239 -31.82 18.07 -6.32
CA CYS A 239 -32.18 17.19 -5.20
C CYS A 239 -33.12 17.96 -4.27
N SER A 240 -34.34 18.26 -4.72
CA SER A 240 -35.43 18.71 -3.83
C SER A 240 -36.80 18.43 -4.45
N SER A 241 -37.76 18.25 -3.54
CA SER A 241 -39.06 17.58 -3.64
C SER A 241 -40.11 18.19 -4.57
N TYR A 242 -40.97 17.29 -5.08
CA TYR A 242 -42.24 17.46 -5.81
C TYR A 242 -42.20 17.88 -7.29
N LEU A 243 -42.75 17.02 -8.17
CA LEU A 243 -43.97 17.33 -8.92
C LEU A 243 -44.62 16.04 -9.47
N TYR A 244 -45.94 15.96 -9.34
CA TYR A 244 -46.80 14.99 -10.03
C TYR A 244 -46.73 15.21 -11.55
N MET A 245 -46.88 14.15 -12.32
CA MET A 245 -47.74 14.20 -13.51
C MET A 245 -48.29 12.82 -13.84
N LEU A 246 -49.60 12.68 -13.63
CA LEU A 246 -50.48 11.83 -14.42
C LEU A 246 -50.28 12.14 -15.90
N LEU A 247 -50.43 11.13 -16.76
CA LEU A 247 -51.58 11.05 -17.68
C LEU A 247 -51.53 9.74 -18.49
N THR A 248 -52.67 9.05 -18.41
CA THR A 248 -53.38 8.23 -19.43
C THR A 248 -52.59 7.29 -20.32
#